data_AF-A0A9E6F7D3-F1
#
_entry.id   AF-A0A9E6F7D3-F1
#
_cell.length_a   1.000
_cell.length_b   1.000
_cell.length_c   1.000
_cell.angle_alpha   90.00
_cell.angle_beta   90.00
_cell.angle_gamma   90.00
#
_symmetry.space_group_name_H-M   'P 1'
#
loop_
_entity.id
_entity.type
_entity.pdbx_description
1 polymer ?
#
loop_
_entity_poly.entity_id
_entity_poly.type
_entity_poly.pdbx_seq_one_letter_code
_entity_poly.pdbx_strand_id
1 'polypeptide(L)'
;MAQTSSNVNNKLNPIFKLWAIDYELPIGGLTSTVITNRENAVSDLEKRKWANLLCLFHAVNIPQQEGMDVKAKAELIKIGEHTIISSDYVKMLEQAEKSFKQLELRLSSTIDAQTTLESQTDPAILEALRATAYFLSIPLSSSLATRLLDVTISLIRNKSIPADLAYFLLHSIYKGLGDPHFKKSLDAIGAEFWEYFAGLAFKVMSRFLHDGTMEYILYYELPPGIHNDIHLKRCQLFLDVALQCCEVVRYTYPMIKYQLDQHLYSFCVDALEQQDPHPIINYSYRLLDFSSEDFFITLPKDKINKYIKDSITRLESM
;
A
#
# COMPACT_ATOMS: atom_id res chain seq x y z
N MET A 1 27.70 6.19 -11.36
CA MET A 1 26.35 6.70 -10.99
C MET A 1 25.23 5.65 -11.11
N ALA A 2 25.47 4.40 -11.55
CA ALA A 2 24.42 3.38 -11.73
C ALA A 2 24.23 2.40 -10.53
N GLN A 3 25.07 2.45 -9.50
CA GLN A 3 25.03 1.48 -8.39
C GLN A 3 24.07 1.85 -7.24
N THR A 4 23.64 3.10 -7.13
CA THR A 4 22.70 3.55 -6.08
C THR A 4 21.24 3.22 -6.43
N SER A 5 20.84 3.28 -7.71
CA SER A 5 19.44 3.02 -8.12
C SER A 5 18.99 1.57 -7.91
N SER A 6 19.92 0.61 -8.07
CA SER A 6 19.67 -0.82 -7.84
C SER A 6 19.33 -1.14 -6.38
N ASN A 7 19.99 -0.49 -5.42
CA ASN A 7 19.79 -0.75 -3.99
C ASN A 7 18.50 -0.13 -3.44
N VAL A 8 18.07 1.02 -4.00
CA VAL A 8 16.79 1.65 -3.63
C VAL A 8 15.62 0.82 -4.17
N ASN A 9 15.74 0.31 -5.40
CA ASN A 9 14.68 -0.47 -6.03
C ASN A 9 14.37 -1.78 -5.26
N ASN A 10 15.35 -2.44 -4.64
CA ASN A 10 15.10 -3.64 -3.83
C ASN A 10 14.52 -3.34 -2.44
N LYS A 11 14.70 -2.13 -1.90
CA LYS A 11 14.25 -1.76 -0.54
C LYS A 11 12.89 -1.08 -0.48
N LEU A 12 12.38 -0.59 -1.62
CA LEU A 12 11.10 0.10 -1.67
C LEU A 12 9.93 -0.89 -1.50
N ASN A 13 8.99 -0.56 -0.62
CA ASN A 13 7.76 -1.35 -0.41
C ASN A 13 7.02 -1.54 -1.76
N PRO A 14 6.55 -2.75 -2.10
CA PRO A 14 5.84 -3.03 -3.34
C PRO A 14 4.65 -2.10 -3.63
N ILE A 15 3.93 -1.64 -2.60
CA ILE A 15 2.83 -0.66 -2.76
C ILE A 15 3.35 0.64 -3.37
N PHE A 16 4.51 1.14 -2.93
CA PHE A 16 5.09 2.36 -3.50
C PHE A 16 5.61 2.16 -4.92
N LYS A 17 6.04 0.95 -5.28
CA LYS A 17 6.41 0.65 -6.67
C LYS A 17 5.18 0.66 -7.58
N LEU A 18 4.06 0.10 -7.12
CA LEU A 18 2.79 0.15 -7.85
C LEU A 18 2.30 1.60 -8.01
N TRP A 19 2.31 2.38 -6.93
CA TRP A 19 1.93 3.79 -7.02
C TRP A 19 2.89 4.59 -7.87
N ALA A 20 4.20 4.32 -7.82
CA ALA A 20 5.14 4.95 -8.73
C ALA A 20 4.76 4.68 -10.19
N ILE A 21 4.36 3.45 -10.52
CA ILE A 21 3.86 3.12 -11.86
C ILE A 21 2.57 3.88 -12.18
N ASP A 22 1.60 3.87 -11.27
CA ASP A 22 0.30 4.54 -11.47
C ASP A 22 0.45 6.06 -11.62
N TYR A 23 1.43 6.67 -10.93
CA TYR A 23 1.76 8.09 -11.02
C TYR A 23 2.83 8.42 -12.09
N GLU A 24 3.24 7.44 -12.90
CA GLU A 24 4.28 7.57 -13.93
C GLU A 24 5.61 8.12 -13.41
N LEU A 25 5.97 7.74 -12.18
CA LEU A 25 7.19 8.15 -11.49
C LEU A 25 8.31 7.11 -11.68
N PRO A 26 9.55 7.54 -11.98
CA PRO A 26 10.68 6.64 -12.05
C PRO A 26 11.08 6.16 -10.64
N ILE A 27 11.15 4.85 -10.43
CA ILE A 27 11.43 4.21 -9.13
C ILE A 27 12.77 4.65 -8.50
N GLY A 28 13.74 5.09 -9.32
CA GLY A 28 15.06 5.56 -8.86
C GLY A 28 15.19 7.07 -8.65
N GLY A 29 14.09 7.82 -8.65
CA GLY A 29 14.09 9.28 -8.52
C GLY A 29 12.73 9.85 -8.12
N LEU A 30 12.01 9.14 -7.25
CA LEU A 30 10.65 9.49 -6.83
C LEU A 30 10.60 10.90 -6.23
N THR A 31 11.53 11.22 -5.33
CA THR A 31 11.56 12.53 -4.66
C THR A 31 11.85 13.65 -5.65
N SER A 32 12.84 13.47 -6.53
CA SER A 32 13.18 14.48 -7.53
C SER A 32 12.02 14.72 -8.51
N THR A 33 11.39 13.66 -8.99
CA THR A 33 10.32 13.77 -9.98
C THR A 33 9.08 14.39 -9.37
N VAL A 34 8.70 14.03 -8.14
CA VAL A 34 7.56 14.68 -7.47
C VAL A 34 7.80 16.18 -7.28
N ILE A 35 9.01 16.59 -6.87
CA ILE A 35 9.35 18.02 -6.74
C ILE A 35 9.24 18.73 -8.09
N THR A 36 9.86 18.18 -9.14
CA THR A 36 9.83 18.76 -10.49
C THR A 36 8.41 18.82 -11.07
N ASN A 37 7.62 17.75 -10.92
CA ASN A 37 6.24 17.72 -11.37
C ASN A 37 5.39 18.76 -10.65
N ARG A 38 5.67 19.02 -9.37
CA ARG A 38 5.00 20.08 -8.61
C ARG A 38 5.38 21.47 -9.11
N GLU A 39 6.64 21.72 -9.39
CA GLU A 39 7.12 23.01 -9.91
C GLU A 39 6.52 23.31 -11.29
N ASN A 40 6.33 22.28 -12.10
CA ASN A 40 5.75 22.38 -13.44
C ASN A 40 4.21 22.33 -13.46
N ALA A 41 3.56 21.98 -12.34
CA ALA A 41 2.12 21.83 -12.26
C ALA A 41 1.42 23.18 -12.49
N VAL A 42 0.45 23.17 -13.41
CA VAL A 42 -0.29 24.38 -13.80
C VAL A 42 -1.48 24.60 -12.85
N SER A 43 -2.17 23.52 -12.45
CA SER A 43 -3.34 23.61 -11.59
C SER A 43 -3.00 23.49 -10.10
N ASP A 44 -3.82 24.11 -9.25
CA ASP A 44 -3.70 23.97 -7.80
C ASP A 44 -3.95 22.53 -7.34
N LEU A 45 -4.78 21.78 -8.06
CA LEU A 45 -5.08 20.39 -7.76
C LEU A 45 -3.86 19.49 -8.00
N GLU A 46 -3.16 19.68 -9.12
CA GLU A 46 -1.89 18.97 -9.39
C GLU A 46 -0.81 19.37 -8.40
N LYS A 47 -0.69 20.65 -8.06
CA LYS A 47 0.26 21.11 -7.03
C LYS A 47 0.00 20.43 -5.68
N ARG A 48 -1.28 20.25 -5.30
CA ARG A 48 -1.69 19.52 -4.08
C ARG A 48 -1.41 18.03 -4.18
N LYS A 49 -1.68 17.41 -5.33
CA LYS A 49 -1.35 16.00 -5.59
C LYS A 49 0.14 15.73 -5.32
N TRP A 50 1.01 16.48 -5.95
CA TRP A 50 2.45 16.30 -5.79
C TRP A 50 2.95 16.69 -4.39
N ALA A 51 2.36 17.72 -3.78
CA ALA A 51 2.64 18.06 -2.38
C ALA A 51 2.31 16.91 -1.41
N ASN A 52 1.14 16.30 -1.55
CA ASN A 52 0.70 15.24 -0.64
C ASN A 52 1.49 13.94 -0.87
N LEU A 53 1.88 13.64 -2.11
CA LEU A 53 2.82 12.55 -2.41
C LEU A 53 4.19 12.82 -1.79
N LEU A 54 4.71 14.05 -1.85
CA LEU A 54 5.97 14.41 -1.20
C LEU A 54 5.91 14.24 0.31
N CYS A 55 4.81 14.66 0.95
CA CYS A 55 4.56 14.44 2.37
C CYS A 55 4.67 12.95 2.72
N LEU A 56 3.99 12.10 1.95
CA LEU A 56 3.99 10.67 2.20
C LEU A 56 5.37 10.04 1.99
N PHE A 57 6.03 10.35 0.87
CA PHE A 57 7.37 9.83 0.58
C PHE A 57 8.37 10.22 1.66
N HIS A 58 8.28 11.45 2.18
CA HIS A 58 9.07 11.87 3.32
C HIS A 58 8.77 11.03 4.56
N ALA A 59 7.50 10.82 4.90
CA ALA A 59 7.09 10.03 6.07
C ALA A 59 7.62 8.58 6.05
N VAL A 60 7.88 8.03 4.87
CA VAL A 60 8.42 6.66 4.70
C VAL A 60 9.90 6.61 4.36
N ASN A 61 10.61 7.73 4.56
CA ASN A 61 12.06 7.86 4.38
C ASN A 61 12.58 7.64 2.94
N ILE A 62 11.73 7.75 1.90
CA ILE A 62 12.17 7.65 0.50
C ILE A 62 13.23 8.73 0.16
N PRO A 63 13.05 10.02 0.53
CA PRO A 63 14.07 11.04 0.28
C PRO A 63 15.42 10.73 0.91
N GLN A 64 15.45 10.11 2.08
CA GLN A 64 16.69 9.71 2.73
C GLN A 64 17.40 8.61 1.95
N GLN A 65 16.65 7.61 1.46
CA GLN A 65 17.19 6.53 0.63
C GLN A 65 17.75 7.03 -0.70
N GLU A 66 17.17 8.10 -1.25
CA GLU A 66 17.61 8.75 -2.49
C GLU A 66 18.70 9.83 -2.29
N GLY A 67 19.10 10.12 -1.04
CA GLY A 67 20.06 11.19 -0.74
C GLY A 67 19.51 12.62 -0.95
N MET A 68 18.19 12.77 -0.92
CA MET A 68 17.43 13.98 -1.25
C MET A 68 16.73 14.61 -0.03
N ASP A 69 16.99 14.11 1.19
CA ASP A 69 16.31 14.50 2.43
C ASP A 69 16.28 16.02 2.66
N VAL A 70 17.42 16.71 2.54
CA VAL A 70 17.52 18.16 2.74
C VAL A 70 16.65 18.92 1.73
N LYS A 71 16.65 18.49 0.47
CA LYS A 71 15.86 19.12 -0.59
C LYS A 71 14.36 18.87 -0.40
N ALA A 72 13.98 17.66 0.03
CA ALA A 72 12.60 17.32 0.35
C ALA A 72 12.08 18.16 1.53
N LYS A 73 12.84 18.27 2.62
CA LYS A 73 12.48 19.10 3.78
C LYS A 73 12.33 20.58 3.42
N ALA A 74 13.25 21.12 2.62
CA ALA A 74 13.16 22.50 2.15
C ALA A 74 11.89 22.75 1.32
N GLU A 75 11.53 21.82 0.42
CA GLU A 75 10.30 21.95 -0.35
C GLU A 75 9.06 21.81 0.56
N LEU A 76 9.04 20.88 1.51
CA LEU A 76 7.95 20.74 2.49
C LEU A 76 7.71 22.04 3.31
N ILE A 77 8.79 22.75 3.66
CA ILE A 77 8.68 24.08 4.31
C ILE A 77 8.05 25.10 3.36
N LYS A 78 8.54 25.17 2.11
CA LYS A 78 8.06 26.11 1.09
C LYS A 78 6.57 25.93 0.78
N ILE A 79 6.07 24.69 0.83
CA ILE A 79 4.64 24.39 0.59
C ILE A 79 3.76 24.56 1.83
N GLY A 80 4.34 24.92 2.99
CA GLY A 80 3.61 25.14 4.24
C GLY A 80 3.43 23.89 5.11
N GLU A 81 3.92 22.73 4.71
CA GLU A 81 3.82 21.45 5.43
C GLU A 81 4.91 21.26 6.49
N HIS A 82 5.43 22.35 7.07
CA HIS A 82 6.48 22.34 8.09
C HIS A 82 6.14 21.50 9.34
N THR A 83 4.86 21.18 9.58
CA THR A 83 4.47 20.36 10.73
C THR A 83 4.89 18.90 10.55
N ILE A 84 4.95 18.38 9.31
CA ILE A 84 5.35 16.99 9.07
C ILE A 84 6.83 16.71 9.38
N ILE A 85 7.65 17.75 9.36
CA ILE A 85 9.09 17.70 9.68
C ILE A 85 9.39 18.19 11.11
N SER A 86 8.35 18.54 11.87
CA SER A 86 8.47 19.08 13.23
C SER A 86 8.86 17.99 14.23
N SER A 87 9.50 18.38 15.33
CA SER A 87 9.66 17.52 16.52
C SER A 87 8.51 17.66 17.52
N ASP A 88 7.56 18.57 17.27
CA ASP A 88 6.36 18.75 18.09
C ASP A 88 5.29 17.70 17.71
N TYR A 89 5.37 16.54 18.34
CA TYR A 89 4.50 15.40 18.07
C TYR A 89 3.04 15.64 18.46
N VAL A 90 2.77 16.53 19.43
CA VAL A 90 1.40 16.91 19.80
C VAL A 90 0.76 17.68 18.65
N LYS A 91 1.48 18.67 18.11
CA LYS A 91 1.02 19.44 16.94
C LYS A 91 0.87 18.56 15.70
N MET A 92 1.73 17.56 15.50
CA MET A 92 1.59 16.58 14.42
C MET A 92 0.32 15.74 14.56
N LEU A 93 0.03 15.26 15.78
CA LEU A 93 -1.18 14.50 16.07
C LEU A 93 -2.43 15.36 15.89
N GLU A 94 -2.41 16.62 16.33
CA GLU A 94 -3.49 17.57 16.09
C GLU A 94 -3.73 17.82 14.59
N GLN A 95 -2.67 17.92 13.78
CA GLN A 95 -2.84 18.04 12.33
C GLN A 95 -3.38 16.76 11.70
N ALA A 96 -2.91 15.59 12.15
CA ALA A 96 -3.43 14.30 11.70
C ALA A 96 -4.94 14.17 12.00
N GLU A 97 -5.36 14.52 13.21
CA GLU A 97 -6.76 14.55 13.64
C GLU A 97 -7.57 15.61 12.88
N LYS A 98 -6.98 16.77 12.57
CA LYS A 98 -7.65 17.81 11.78
C LYS A 98 -7.87 17.36 10.33
N SER A 99 -6.87 16.79 9.68
CA SER A 99 -7.00 16.20 8.34
C SER A 99 -8.05 15.09 8.33
N PHE A 100 -8.11 14.29 9.40
CA PHE A 100 -9.16 13.30 9.58
C PHE A 100 -10.58 13.91 9.67
N LYS A 101 -10.80 14.89 10.55
CA LYS A 101 -12.09 15.58 10.64
C LYS A 101 -12.51 16.22 9.31
N GLN A 102 -11.54 16.73 8.54
CA GLN A 102 -11.80 17.27 7.22
C GLN A 102 -12.23 16.20 6.20
N LEU A 103 -11.63 15.01 6.26
CA LEU A 103 -12.08 13.86 5.49
C LEU A 103 -13.53 13.50 5.86
N GLU A 104 -13.82 13.29 7.15
CA GLU A 104 -15.17 12.95 7.63
C GLU A 104 -16.23 13.96 7.18
N LEU A 105 -15.96 15.26 7.34
CA LEU A 105 -16.89 16.33 6.96
C LEU A 105 -17.19 16.33 5.47
N ARG A 106 -16.18 16.17 4.60
CA ARG A 106 -16.39 16.16 3.14
C ARG A 106 -17.24 14.98 2.69
N LEU A 107 -17.06 13.84 3.35
CA LEU A 107 -17.76 12.60 3.01
C LEU A 107 -19.20 12.59 3.54
N SER A 108 -19.45 13.19 4.71
CA SER A 108 -20.82 13.40 5.21
C SER A 108 -21.67 14.30 4.30
N SER A 109 -21.04 15.14 3.47
CA SER A 109 -21.70 15.96 2.45
C SER A 109 -21.87 15.28 1.09
N THR A 110 -21.36 14.06 0.90
CA THR A 110 -21.47 13.27 -0.35
C THR A 110 -22.16 11.93 -0.05
N ILE A 111 -23.47 11.97 0.21
CA ILE A 111 -24.27 10.80 0.60
C ILE A 111 -24.50 9.79 -0.56
N ASP A 112 -24.28 10.16 -1.83
CA ASP A 112 -24.76 9.34 -2.97
C ASP A 112 -23.71 8.87 -3.98
N ALA A 113 -22.42 8.95 -3.71
CA ALA A 113 -21.43 8.42 -4.65
C ALA A 113 -20.77 7.16 -4.10
N GLN A 114 -21.20 6.01 -4.61
CA GLN A 114 -20.24 4.96 -4.98
C GLN A 114 -19.32 5.55 -6.06
N THR A 115 -18.45 6.47 -5.69
CA THR A 115 -17.42 6.97 -6.59
C THR A 115 -16.43 5.83 -6.74
N THR A 116 -16.56 5.12 -7.85
CA THR A 116 -15.47 4.37 -8.45
C THR A 116 -14.23 5.24 -8.36
N LEU A 117 -13.27 4.75 -7.60
CA LEU A 117 -12.09 5.47 -7.14
C LEU A 117 -11.08 5.53 -8.29
N GLU A 118 -11.46 6.18 -9.40
CA GLU A 118 -10.71 6.18 -10.66
C GLU A 118 -9.82 7.41 -10.82
N SER A 119 -10.11 8.50 -10.11
CA SER A 119 -9.34 9.74 -10.26
C SER A 119 -8.28 9.91 -9.18
N GLN A 120 -7.01 9.75 -9.57
CA GLN A 120 -5.83 10.10 -8.76
C GLN A 120 -5.76 11.59 -8.32
N THR A 121 -6.68 12.42 -8.78
CA THR A 121 -6.81 13.82 -8.41
C THR A 121 -8.03 14.09 -7.52
N ASP A 122 -8.75 13.05 -7.09
CA ASP A 122 -9.86 13.21 -6.13
C ASP A 122 -9.37 13.89 -4.84
N PRO A 123 -9.93 15.05 -4.46
CA PRO A 123 -9.57 15.75 -3.23
C PRO A 123 -9.67 14.89 -1.96
N ALA A 124 -10.52 13.87 -1.92
CA ALA A 124 -10.63 12.94 -0.79
C ALA A 124 -9.41 12.01 -0.71
N ILE A 125 -8.98 11.44 -1.85
CA ILE A 125 -7.75 10.62 -1.92
C ILE A 125 -6.53 11.47 -1.54
N LEU A 126 -6.47 12.70 -2.03
CA LEU A 126 -5.38 13.62 -1.71
C LEU A 126 -5.31 13.93 -0.22
N GLU A 127 -6.43 14.20 0.44
CA GLU A 127 -6.45 14.44 1.89
C GLU A 127 -6.13 13.16 2.68
N ALA A 128 -6.53 11.98 2.19
CA ALA A 128 -6.18 10.71 2.80
C ALA A 128 -4.67 10.43 2.75
N LEU A 129 -4.00 10.72 1.61
CA LEU A 129 -2.55 10.63 1.47
C LEU A 129 -1.83 11.54 2.48
N ARG A 130 -2.31 12.78 2.59
CA ARG A 130 -1.78 13.77 3.53
C ARG A 130 -1.95 13.33 4.99
N ALA A 131 -3.16 12.88 5.37
CA ALA A 131 -3.42 12.37 6.70
C ALA A 131 -2.50 11.18 7.04
N THR A 132 -2.38 10.22 6.12
CA THR A 132 -1.51 9.04 6.26
C THR A 132 -0.06 9.45 6.49
N ALA A 133 0.44 10.42 5.73
CA ALA A 133 1.79 10.94 5.89
C ALA A 133 2.04 11.54 7.29
N TYR A 134 1.06 12.29 7.82
CA TYR A 134 1.14 12.81 9.19
C TYR A 134 1.18 11.68 10.23
N PHE A 135 0.32 10.66 10.12
CA PHE A 135 0.32 9.53 11.06
C PHE A 135 1.65 8.78 11.07
N LEU A 136 2.20 8.50 9.88
CA LEU A 136 3.47 7.78 9.76
C LEU A 136 4.67 8.58 10.26
N SER A 137 4.56 9.91 10.30
CA SER A 137 5.64 10.77 10.79
C SER A 137 5.64 10.89 12.32
N ILE A 138 4.59 10.44 13.02
CA ILE A 138 4.54 10.45 14.49
C ILE A 138 5.34 9.25 15.01
N PRO A 139 6.34 9.45 15.88
CA PRO A 139 7.10 8.35 16.43
C PRO A 139 6.19 7.46 17.30
N LEU A 140 6.29 6.15 17.09
CA LEU A 140 5.67 5.18 17.98
C LEU A 140 6.34 5.28 19.35
N SER A 141 5.58 5.72 20.34
CA SER A 141 5.96 5.74 21.74
C SER A 141 4.87 5.08 22.56
N SER A 142 5.22 4.51 23.72
CA SER A 142 4.29 3.73 24.53
C SER A 142 3.06 4.52 24.99
N SER A 143 3.19 5.84 25.11
CA SER A 143 2.09 6.75 25.47
C SER A 143 1.18 7.13 24.29
N LEU A 144 1.65 7.01 23.05
CA LEU A 144 0.91 7.37 21.83
C LEU A 144 0.39 6.17 21.04
N ALA A 145 0.97 4.98 21.24
CA ALA A 145 0.64 3.77 20.49
C ALA A 145 -0.86 3.45 20.50
N THR A 146 -1.51 3.48 21.68
CA THR A 146 -2.95 3.21 21.80
C THR A 146 -3.78 4.25 21.05
N ARG A 147 -3.48 5.55 21.20
CA ARG A 147 -4.20 6.62 20.49
C ARG A 147 -3.99 6.53 18.98
N LEU A 148 -2.79 6.21 18.52
CA LEU A 148 -2.51 6.01 17.10
C LEU A 148 -3.31 4.83 16.55
N LEU A 149 -3.41 3.72 17.29
CA LEU A 149 -4.23 2.58 16.92
C LEU A 149 -5.72 2.94 16.87
N ASP A 150 -6.25 3.59 17.90
CA ASP A 150 -7.66 4.00 17.96
C ASP A 150 -8.06 4.92 16.80
N VAL A 151 -7.19 5.89 16.50
CA VAL A 151 -7.42 6.82 15.38
C VAL A 151 -7.27 6.10 14.05
N THR A 152 -6.31 5.18 13.91
CA THR A 152 -6.15 4.35 12.71
C THR A 152 -7.37 3.44 12.49
N ILE A 153 -7.91 2.83 13.55
CA ILE A 153 -9.13 2.02 13.47
C ILE A 153 -10.31 2.90 13.02
N SER A 154 -10.45 4.07 13.62
CA SER A 154 -11.51 5.03 13.30
C SER A 154 -11.42 5.49 11.84
N LEU A 155 -10.20 5.77 11.37
CA LEU A 155 -9.88 6.10 9.99
C LEU A 155 -10.30 4.99 9.03
N ILE A 156 -9.92 3.75 9.31
CA ILE A 156 -10.11 2.70 8.33
C ILE A 156 -11.56 2.22 8.30
N ARG A 157 -12.28 2.25 9.43
CA ARG A 157 -13.74 2.03 9.46
C ARG A 157 -14.50 3.02 8.55
N ASN A 158 -13.90 4.17 8.27
CA ASN A 158 -14.42 5.08 7.26
C ASN A 158 -14.19 4.49 5.86
N LYS A 159 -15.26 4.05 5.20
CA LYS A 159 -15.25 3.37 3.88
C LYS A 159 -14.67 4.20 2.74
N SER A 160 -14.38 5.48 2.99
CA SER A 160 -13.94 6.44 2.01
C SER A 160 -12.44 6.55 1.84
N ILE A 161 -11.65 5.91 2.70
CA ILE A 161 -10.21 5.77 2.49
C ILE A 161 -9.96 4.60 1.51
N PRO A 162 -9.11 4.77 0.49
CA PRO A 162 -8.71 3.67 -0.37
C PRO A 162 -8.16 2.51 0.46
N ALA A 163 -8.64 1.29 0.20
CA ALA A 163 -8.34 0.13 1.03
C ALA A 163 -6.83 -0.18 1.10
N ASP A 164 -6.10 0.07 0.02
CA ASP A 164 -4.65 -0.07 -0.08
C ASP A 164 -3.88 0.94 0.79
N LEU A 165 -4.32 2.21 0.81
CA LEU A 165 -3.75 3.25 1.67
C LEU A 165 -4.02 2.95 3.16
N ALA A 166 -5.25 2.54 3.47
CA ALA A 166 -5.65 2.11 4.79
C ALA A 166 -4.84 0.90 5.28
N TYR A 167 -4.67 -0.10 4.42
CA TYR A 167 -3.85 -1.27 4.71
C TYR A 167 -2.39 -0.88 4.93
N PHE A 168 -1.84 -0.04 4.06
CA PHE A 168 -0.47 0.44 4.18
C PHE A 168 -0.21 1.15 5.51
N LEU A 169 -1.12 2.03 5.93
CA LEU A 169 -1.05 2.73 7.22
C LEU A 169 -1.05 1.73 8.39
N LEU A 170 -2.04 0.81 8.40
CA LEU A 170 -2.19 -0.15 9.49
C LEU A 170 -1.01 -1.12 9.58
N HIS A 171 -0.56 -1.62 8.43
CA HIS A 171 0.59 -2.51 8.34
C HIS A 171 1.88 -1.82 8.77
N SER A 172 2.07 -0.54 8.42
CA SER A 172 3.25 0.23 8.82
C SER A 172 3.27 0.49 10.32
N ILE A 173 2.13 0.85 10.92
CA ILE A 173 2.00 1.02 12.38
C ILE A 173 2.26 -0.31 13.07
N TYR A 174 1.67 -1.40 12.60
CA TYR A 174 1.89 -2.73 13.16
C TYR A 174 3.36 -3.16 13.10
N LYS A 175 4.04 -2.99 11.96
CA LYS A 175 5.48 -3.29 11.84
C LYS A 175 6.30 -2.51 12.87
N GLY A 176 5.97 -1.25 13.11
CA GLY A 176 6.64 -0.45 14.14
C GLY A 176 6.29 -0.88 15.58
N LEU A 177 5.13 -1.50 15.81
CA LEU A 177 4.74 -2.08 17.10
C LEU A 177 5.34 -3.48 17.34
N GLY A 178 6.03 -4.07 16.37
CA GLY A 178 6.72 -5.36 16.50
C GLY A 178 7.90 -5.36 17.49
N ASP A 179 8.30 -4.19 18.00
CA ASP A 179 9.28 -4.06 19.08
C ASP A 179 8.72 -4.63 20.40
N PRO A 180 9.46 -5.50 21.12
CA PRO A 180 9.06 -6.03 22.43
C PRO A 180 8.59 -4.98 23.45
N HIS A 181 9.08 -3.74 23.36
CA HIS A 181 8.66 -2.64 24.23
C HIS A 181 7.16 -2.29 24.09
N PHE A 182 6.54 -2.59 22.95
CA PHE A 182 5.11 -2.32 22.71
C PHE A 182 4.19 -3.53 22.97
N LYS A 183 4.73 -4.65 23.47
CA LYS A 183 3.95 -5.86 23.73
C LYS A 183 2.70 -5.59 24.59
N LYS A 184 2.82 -4.77 25.64
CA LYS A 184 1.66 -4.39 26.49
C LYS A 184 0.59 -3.62 25.71
N SER A 185 0.99 -2.76 24.78
CA SER A 185 0.07 -2.01 23.93
C SER A 185 -0.63 -2.93 22.93
N LEU A 186 0.08 -3.91 22.37
CA LEU A 186 -0.49 -4.95 21.49
C LEU A 186 -1.44 -5.89 22.23
N ASP A 187 -1.09 -6.32 23.44
CA ASP A 187 -1.92 -7.20 24.28
C ASP A 187 -3.23 -6.52 24.73
N ALA A 188 -3.23 -5.18 24.80
CA ALA A 188 -4.42 -4.39 25.12
C ALA A 188 -5.39 -4.25 23.93
N ILE A 189 -4.99 -4.67 22.72
CA ILE A 189 -5.80 -4.59 21.52
C ILE A 189 -6.83 -5.72 21.52
N GLY A 190 -8.12 -5.35 21.46
CA GLY A 190 -9.23 -6.31 21.42
C GLY A 190 -9.34 -7.08 20.09
N ALA A 191 -10.06 -8.20 20.12
CA ALA A 191 -10.32 -9.06 18.95
C ALA A 191 -10.89 -8.28 17.74
N GLU A 192 -11.72 -7.27 18.00
CA GLU A 192 -12.35 -6.43 16.96
C GLU A 192 -11.32 -5.73 16.04
N PHE A 193 -10.17 -5.32 16.58
CA PHE A 193 -9.09 -4.77 15.76
C PHE A 193 -8.49 -5.81 14.82
N TRP A 194 -8.22 -7.00 15.35
CA TRP A 194 -7.57 -8.07 14.60
C TRP A 194 -8.49 -8.59 13.49
N GLU A 195 -9.79 -8.67 13.76
CA GLU A 195 -10.82 -9.01 12.77
C GLU A 195 -10.84 -7.96 11.65
N TYR A 196 -10.77 -6.68 12.04
CA TYR A 196 -10.74 -5.58 11.10
C TYR A 196 -9.46 -5.60 10.23
N PHE A 197 -8.30 -5.85 10.84
CA PHE A 197 -7.03 -5.91 10.13
C PHE A 197 -7.02 -7.07 9.14
N ALA A 198 -7.46 -8.27 9.56
CA ALA A 198 -7.61 -9.41 8.67
C ALA A 198 -8.59 -9.09 7.53
N GLY A 199 -9.76 -8.52 7.82
CA GLY A 199 -10.75 -8.14 6.80
C GLY A 199 -10.22 -7.13 5.78
N LEU A 200 -9.44 -6.14 6.23
CA LEU A 200 -8.79 -5.17 5.37
C LEU A 200 -7.71 -5.82 4.49
N ALA A 201 -6.90 -6.71 5.07
CA ALA A 201 -5.91 -7.49 4.34
C ALA A 201 -6.57 -8.36 3.27
N PHE A 202 -7.70 -9.01 3.56
CA PHE A 202 -8.48 -9.74 2.55
C PHE A 202 -8.98 -8.84 1.44
N LYS A 203 -9.55 -7.67 1.77
CA LYS A 203 -10.05 -6.73 0.76
C LYS A 203 -8.94 -6.27 -0.19
N VAL A 204 -7.76 -5.96 0.33
CA VAL A 204 -6.59 -5.57 -0.48
C VAL A 204 -6.06 -6.76 -1.27
N MET A 205 -5.91 -7.92 -0.63
CA MET A 205 -5.47 -9.15 -1.29
C MET A 205 -6.36 -9.50 -2.48
N SER A 206 -7.69 -9.55 -2.30
CA SER A 206 -8.64 -9.89 -3.37
C SER A 206 -8.56 -8.89 -4.53
N ARG A 207 -8.48 -7.59 -4.25
CA ARG A 207 -8.31 -6.57 -5.28
C ARG A 207 -7.00 -6.77 -6.05
N PHE A 208 -5.88 -6.96 -5.35
CA PHE A 208 -4.56 -7.05 -5.99
C PHE A 208 -4.40 -8.37 -6.75
N LEU A 209 -4.99 -9.47 -6.27
CA LEU A 209 -5.09 -10.73 -7.01
C LEU A 209 -5.93 -10.56 -8.28
N HIS A 210 -7.05 -9.85 -8.21
CA HIS A 210 -7.85 -9.51 -9.38
C HIS A 210 -7.06 -8.64 -10.37
N ASP A 211 -6.45 -7.54 -9.92
CA ASP A 211 -5.68 -6.62 -10.78
C ASP A 211 -4.48 -7.33 -11.41
N GLY A 212 -3.77 -8.18 -10.65
CA GLY A 212 -2.71 -9.03 -11.19
C GLY A 212 -3.19 -10.04 -12.24
N THR A 213 -4.43 -10.53 -12.10
CA THR A 213 -5.07 -11.39 -13.12
C THR A 213 -5.38 -10.60 -14.38
N MET A 214 -5.89 -9.36 -14.26
CA MET A 214 -6.14 -8.49 -15.41
C MET A 214 -4.84 -8.13 -16.15
N GLU A 215 -3.75 -7.86 -15.44
CA GLU A 215 -2.44 -7.65 -16.07
C GLU A 215 -1.95 -8.89 -16.83
N TYR A 216 -2.25 -10.10 -16.32
CA TYR A 216 -1.96 -11.32 -17.05
C TYR A 216 -2.79 -11.41 -18.34
N ILE A 217 -4.08 -11.12 -18.30
CA ILE A 217 -4.95 -11.09 -19.50
C ILE A 217 -4.35 -10.15 -20.54
N LEU A 218 -4.08 -8.90 -20.14
CA LEU A 218 -3.53 -7.87 -21.02
C LEU A 218 -2.20 -8.31 -21.64
N TYR A 219 -1.32 -8.97 -20.89
CA TYR A 219 -0.05 -9.48 -21.41
C TYR A 219 -0.24 -10.46 -22.59
N TYR A 220 -1.29 -11.28 -22.58
CA TYR A 220 -1.57 -12.25 -23.65
C TYR A 220 -2.41 -11.71 -24.79
N GLU A 221 -3.22 -10.69 -24.55
CA GLU A 221 -3.93 -9.98 -25.61
C GLU A 221 -2.97 -9.18 -26.51
N LEU A 222 -1.73 -8.95 -26.06
CA LEU A 222 -0.69 -8.33 -26.88
C LEU A 222 -0.33 -9.20 -28.09
N PRO A 223 -0.16 -8.61 -29.29
CA PRO A 223 0.27 -9.33 -30.48
C PRO A 223 1.62 -10.05 -30.28
N PRO A 224 1.83 -11.22 -30.92
CA PRO A 224 3.11 -11.93 -30.89
C PRO A 224 4.27 -11.01 -31.31
N GLY A 225 5.31 -10.93 -30.47
CA GLY A 225 6.48 -10.07 -30.70
C GLY A 225 6.42 -8.68 -30.03
N ILE A 226 5.29 -8.31 -29.42
CA ILE A 226 5.12 -7.05 -28.67
C ILE A 226 5.14 -7.28 -27.15
N HIS A 227 5.23 -8.54 -26.70
CA HIS A 227 5.26 -8.88 -25.27
C HIS A 227 6.36 -8.11 -24.54
N ASN A 228 5.93 -7.10 -23.77
CA ASN A 228 6.78 -6.34 -22.88
C ASN A 228 6.58 -6.87 -21.47
N ASP A 229 7.68 -7.10 -20.76
CA ASP A 229 7.67 -7.60 -19.38
C ASP A 229 7.04 -6.61 -18.38
N ILE A 230 6.58 -5.42 -18.81
CA ILE A 230 5.88 -4.45 -17.94
C ILE A 230 4.67 -5.08 -17.24
N HIS A 231 3.78 -5.75 -17.96
CA HIS A 231 2.58 -6.37 -17.37
C HIS A 231 2.95 -7.48 -16.39
N LEU A 232 3.93 -8.32 -16.74
CA LEU A 232 4.44 -9.37 -15.85
C LEU A 232 5.09 -8.80 -14.59
N LYS A 233 5.84 -7.69 -14.70
CA LYS A 233 6.43 -6.98 -13.56
C LYS A 233 5.37 -6.34 -12.67
N ARG A 234 4.32 -5.73 -13.26
CA ARG A 234 3.17 -5.20 -12.51
C ARG A 234 2.47 -6.33 -11.75
N CYS A 235 2.24 -7.46 -12.41
CA CYS A 235 1.66 -8.64 -11.77
C CYS A 235 2.52 -9.14 -10.61
N GLN A 236 3.83 -9.23 -10.77
CA GLN A 236 4.73 -9.61 -9.68
C GLN A 236 4.61 -8.67 -8.48
N LEU A 237 4.45 -7.36 -8.70
CA LEU A 237 4.25 -6.39 -7.61
C LEU A 237 2.88 -6.55 -6.94
N PHE A 238 1.81 -6.80 -7.70
CA PHE A 238 0.50 -7.09 -7.14
C PHE A 238 0.51 -8.35 -6.25
N LEU A 239 1.22 -9.37 -6.71
CA LEU A 239 1.45 -10.59 -5.97
C LEU A 239 2.26 -10.35 -4.69
N ASP A 240 3.32 -9.55 -4.74
CA ASP A 240 4.13 -9.20 -3.55
C ASP A 240 3.24 -8.64 -2.44
N VAL A 241 2.29 -7.76 -2.78
CA VAL A 241 1.34 -7.19 -1.81
C VAL A 241 0.34 -8.24 -1.34
N ALA A 242 -0.18 -9.08 -2.23
CA ALA A 242 -1.11 -10.15 -1.85
C ALA A 242 -0.48 -11.15 -0.87
N LEU A 243 0.81 -11.48 -1.04
CA LEU A 243 1.56 -12.34 -0.11
C LEU A 243 1.79 -11.65 1.25
N GLN A 244 2.07 -10.34 1.27
CA GLN A 244 2.09 -9.59 2.53
C GLN A 244 0.73 -9.66 3.24
N CYS A 245 -0.37 -9.57 2.51
CA CYS A 245 -1.70 -9.73 3.10
C CYS A 245 -1.92 -11.16 3.64
N CYS A 246 -1.42 -12.20 2.95
CA CYS A 246 -1.47 -13.58 3.47
C CYS A 246 -0.70 -13.72 4.78
N GLU A 247 0.45 -13.05 4.90
CA GLU A 247 1.22 -13.02 6.16
C GLU A 247 0.41 -12.37 7.29
N VAL A 248 -0.30 -11.27 7.00
CA VAL A 248 -1.23 -10.64 7.95
C VAL A 248 -2.29 -11.60 8.45
N VAL A 249 -2.96 -12.31 7.55
CA VAL A 249 -3.94 -13.34 7.92
C VAL A 249 -3.30 -14.42 8.78
N ARG A 250 -2.08 -14.87 8.44
CA ARG A 250 -1.37 -15.91 9.19
C ARG A 250 -1.10 -15.50 10.65
N TYR A 251 -0.58 -14.29 10.88
CA TYR A 251 -0.25 -13.87 12.25
C TYR A 251 -1.45 -13.37 13.04
N THR A 252 -2.53 -12.91 12.39
CA THR A 252 -3.76 -12.51 13.09
C THR A 252 -4.60 -13.69 13.54
N TYR A 253 -4.48 -14.85 12.88
CA TYR A 253 -5.28 -16.06 13.17
C TYR A 253 -5.37 -16.44 14.66
N PRO A 254 -4.29 -16.46 15.46
CA PRO A 254 -4.40 -16.80 16.88
C PRO A 254 -5.34 -15.87 17.68
N MET A 255 -5.50 -14.62 17.24
CA MET A 255 -6.34 -13.61 17.90
C MET A 255 -7.81 -13.69 17.48
N ILE A 256 -8.10 -14.26 16.31
CA ILE A 256 -9.44 -14.27 15.68
C ILE A 256 -9.85 -15.65 15.15
N LYS A 257 -9.29 -16.71 15.74
CA LYS A 257 -9.44 -18.09 15.26
C LYS A 257 -10.89 -18.51 15.04
N TYR A 258 -11.81 -18.02 15.87
CA TYR A 258 -13.22 -18.40 15.82
C TYR A 258 -14.04 -17.55 14.82
N GLN A 259 -13.47 -16.45 14.34
CA GLN A 259 -14.09 -15.49 13.44
C GLN A 259 -13.56 -15.64 12.01
N LEU A 260 -12.36 -16.19 11.85
CA LEU A 260 -11.74 -16.41 10.56
C LEU A 260 -12.22 -17.72 9.92
N ASP A 261 -12.61 -17.66 8.65
CA ASP A 261 -12.91 -18.84 7.86
C ASP A 261 -11.64 -19.71 7.68
N GLN A 262 -11.75 -20.99 8.05
CA GLN A 262 -10.62 -21.91 8.05
C GLN A 262 -10.10 -22.21 6.63
N HIS A 263 -10.94 -22.12 5.60
CA HIS A 263 -10.52 -22.26 4.20
C HIS A 263 -9.72 -21.04 3.73
N LEU A 264 -10.13 -19.83 4.13
CA LEU A 264 -9.36 -18.62 3.85
C LEU A 264 -7.99 -18.64 4.54
N TYR A 265 -7.94 -19.08 5.79
CA TYR A 265 -6.67 -19.28 6.49
C TYR A 265 -5.78 -20.31 5.79
N SER A 266 -6.34 -21.47 5.43
CA SER A 266 -5.60 -22.54 4.75
C SER A 266 -5.04 -22.05 3.40
N PHE A 267 -5.81 -21.29 2.62
CA PHE A 267 -5.35 -20.66 1.39
C PHE A 267 -4.11 -19.77 1.63
N CYS A 268 -4.15 -18.89 2.65
CA CYS A 268 -3.04 -18.00 2.95
C CYS A 268 -1.79 -18.77 3.43
N VAL A 269 -1.97 -19.83 4.21
CA VAL A 269 -0.86 -20.68 4.67
C VAL A 269 -0.26 -21.45 3.50
N ASP A 270 -1.08 -22.07 2.65
CA ASP A 270 -0.62 -22.81 1.48
C ASP A 270 0.16 -21.93 0.51
N ALA A 271 -0.31 -20.70 0.27
CA ALA A 271 0.37 -19.73 -0.58
C ALA A 271 1.76 -19.31 -0.05
N LEU A 272 1.96 -19.34 1.28
CA LEU A 272 3.24 -19.01 1.92
C LEU A 272 4.17 -20.22 2.02
N GLU A 273 3.66 -21.39 2.42
CA GLU A 273 4.47 -22.55 2.80
C GLU A 273 4.82 -23.47 1.64
N GLN A 274 3.95 -23.61 0.64
CA GLN A 274 4.16 -24.62 -0.39
C GLN A 274 5.18 -24.17 -1.47
N GLN A 275 5.60 -22.90 -1.47
CA GLN A 275 6.27 -22.25 -2.61
C GLN A 275 5.56 -22.54 -3.95
N ASP A 276 4.31 -22.95 -3.85
CA ASP A 276 3.51 -23.49 -4.92
C ASP A 276 2.50 -22.41 -5.28
N PRO A 277 2.64 -21.81 -6.45
CA PRO A 277 1.74 -20.75 -6.86
C PRO A 277 0.32 -21.24 -7.17
N HIS A 278 0.07 -22.55 -7.20
CA HIS A 278 -1.22 -23.13 -7.58
C HIS A 278 -2.44 -22.47 -6.90
N PRO A 279 -2.48 -22.10 -5.62
CA PRO A 279 -3.68 -21.44 -5.05
C PRO A 279 -3.97 -20.07 -5.66
N ILE A 280 -2.94 -19.22 -5.82
CA ILE A 280 -3.07 -17.87 -6.38
C ILE A 280 -3.30 -17.94 -7.90
N ILE A 281 -2.56 -18.82 -8.57
CA ILE A 281 -2.72 -19.11 -9.99
C ILE A 281 -4.11 -19.72 -10.27
N ASN A 282 -4.63 -20.61 -9.42
CA ASN A 282 -5.97 -21.19 -9.58
C ASN A 282 -7.09 -20.17 -9.33
N TYR A 283 -6.88 -19.21 -8.44
CA TYR A 283 -7.80 -18.07 -8.29
C TYR A 283 -7.82 -17.22 -9.57
N SER A 284 -6.64 -16.91 -10.13
CA SER A 284 -6.50 -16.21 -11.41
C SER A 284 -7.06 -17.02 -12.60
N TYR A 285 -6.83 -18.35 -12.66
CA TYR A 285 -7.39 -19.24 -13.68
C TYR A 285 -8.90 -19.33 -13.59
N ARG A 286 -9.47 -19.43 -12.39
CA ARG A 286 -10.94 -19.46 -12.25
C ARG A 286 -11.57 -18.18 -12.76
N LEU A 287 -10.94 -17.02 -12.55
CA LEU A 287 -11.39 -15.74 -13.11
C LEU A 287 -11.24 -15.70 -14.64
N LEU A 288 -10.18 -16.29 -15.19
CA LEU A 288 -9.94 -16.43 -16.63
C LEU A 288 -10.94 -17.39 -17.31
N ASP A 289 -11.21 -18.54 -16.68
CA ASP A 289 -12.14 -19.58 -17.16
C ASP A 289 -13.59 -19.04 -17.24
N PHE A 290 -13.96 -18.07 -16.40
CA PHE A 290 -15.26 -17.38 -16.51
C PHE A 290 -15.30 -16.33 -17.62
N SER A 291 -14.16 -15.86 -18.12
CA SER A 291 -14.09 -14.76 -19.10
C SER A 291 -14.12 -15.20 -20.57
N SER A 292 -13.93 -16.49 -20.89
CA SER A 292 -13.94 -16.94 -22.29
C SER A 292 -13.97 -18.46 -22.49
N GLU A 293 -14.85 -18.93 -23.38
CA GLU A 293 -14.89 -20.33 -23.84
C GLU A 293 -13.74 -20.70 -24.82
N ASP A 294 -12.92 -19.74 -25.27
CA ASP A 294 -11.99 -19.93 -26.42
C ASP A 294 -10.49 -19.67 -26.15
N PHE A 295 -10.07 -19.33 -24.93
CA PHE A 295 -8.66 -19.06 -24.65
C PHE A 295 -7.86 -20.31 -24.25
N PHE A 296 -7.49 -21.13 -25.25
CA PHE A 296 -6.42 -22.14 -25.09
C PHE A 296 -5.02 -21.47 -25.12
N ILE A 297 -4.76 -20.53 -24.21
CA ILE A 297 -3.40 -20.01 -24.03
C ILE A 297 -2.61 -21.00 -23.19
N THR A 298 -1.53 -21.54 -23.77
CA THR A 298 -0.52 -22.25 -22.99
C THR A 298 0.25 -21.21 -22.18
N LEU A 299 -0.16 -20.98 -20.93
CA LEU A 299 0.55 -20.05 -20.06
C LEU A 299 2.03 -20.49 -19.91
N PRO A 300 3.01 -19.58 -19.94
CA PRO A 300 4.41 -19.83 -19.66
C PRO A 300 4.57 -20.05 -18.15
N LYS A 301 4.11 -21.22 -17.69
CA LYS A 301 4.10 -21.65 -16.29
C LYS A 301 5.46 -21.39 -15.62
N ASP A 302 6.56 -21.62 -16.33
CA ASP A 302 7.91 -21.40 -15.81
C ASP A 302 8.23 -19.94 -15.48
N LYS A 303 7.76 -18.97 -16.29
CA LYS A 303 7.95 -17.53 -16.01
C LYS A 303 7.12 -17.08 -14.82
N ILE A 304 5.86 -17.53 -14.75
CA ILE A 304 4.93 -17.21 -13.67
C ILE A 304 5.44 -17.80 -12.35
N ASN A 305 5.83 -19.08 -12.36
CA ASN A 305 6.41 -19.77 -11.22
C ASN A 305 7.70 -19.09 -10.74
N LYS A 306 8.54 -18.59 -11.65
CA LYS A 306 9.74 -17.82 -11.29
C LYS A 306 9.36 -16.53 -10.55
N TYR A 307 8.42 -15.74 -11.08
CA TYR A 307 8.04 -14.49 -10.42
C TYR A 307 7.44 -14.70 -9.02
N ILE A 308 6.66 -15.77 -8.85
CA ILE A 308 6.07 -16.12 -7.54
C ILE A 308 7.15 -16.59 -6.56
N LYS A 309 8.09 -17.43 -6.99
CA LYS A 309 9.24 -17.83 -6.18
C LYS A 309 10.09 -16.64 -5.76
N ASP A 310 10.35 -15.72 -6.69
CA ASP A 310 11.07 -14.48 -6.41
C ASP A 310 10.32 -13.61 -5.38
N SER A 311 8.98 -13.56 -5.45
CA SER A 311 8.12 -12.83 -4.51
C SER A 311 8.14 -13.43 -3.10
N ILE A 312 8.03 -14.75 -2.98
CA ILE A 312 8.13 -15.47 -1.69
C ILE A 312 9.51 -15.27 -1.07
N THR A 313 10.57 -15.44 -1.88
CA THR A 313 11.95 -15.23 -1.43
C THR A 313 12.15 -13.80 -0.92
N ARG A 314 11.55 -12.81 -1.59
CA ARG A 314 11.58 -11.42 -1.12
C ARG A 314 10.86 -11.25 0.22
N LEU A 315 9.67 -11.82 0.38
CA LEU A 315 8.92 -11.75 1.63
C LEU A 315 9.73 -12.32 2.81
N GLU A 316 10.40 -13.47 2.62
CA GLU A 316 11.25 -14.09 3.65
C GLU A 316 12.48 -13.24 4.02
N SER A 317 12.88 -12.31 3.14
CA SER A 317 14.04 -11.43 3.34
C SER A 317 13.68 -10.05 3.92
N MET A 318 12.39 -9.72 4.05
CA MET A 318 11.87 -8.45 4.57
C MET A 318 11.69 -8.48 6.10
#